data_AF-A0A8S9X2I9-F1
#
_entry.id   AF-A0A8S9X2I9-F1
#
_cell.length_a   1.000
_cell.length_b   1.000
_cell.length_c   1.000
_cell.angle_alpha   90.00
_cell.angle_beta   90.00
_cell.angle_gamma   90.00
#
_symmetry.space_group_name_H-M   'P 1'
#
loop_
_entity.id
_entity.type
_entity.pdbx_description
1 polymer ?
#
loop_
_entity_poly.entity_id
_entity_poly.type
_entity_poly.pdbx_seq_one_letter_code
_entity_poly.pdbx_strand_id
1 'polypeptide(L)'
;MTHEWREEVPPLPPPPPQWRLDMDLRHHIQHCACTCNHMGYGNYMDYQGEMPPRQYLEAAAFAEYQGEVPPCNCMDCANYMEYQMQMEMCRSCIGNEVVGSREKRIIFGAPLLSSTHYDVTGFYVRIDDAVHLSWLFRYLVHPGKGKERCGGAALTPHVVQTACHCIAAKWSAPVVWETYEYEYPIVINGWENMMILHHGHQTELQMNDGVWSRKFIVHENCRKLQGSTSHDIGWIVTREELKQSNNVLVKYSFAPLYTQADIVRQYNRNMKRELICLYVGFGSYYYEQTKPTAIYAGVPTILQHGWRTLRNYWQCYIHTELYLQDWYGRPFYASIPLNYSRDGTWACTTFFGKERAITGPGDSGGPVSCGGVYFGLVQSSQGDFISESSDSWEYIALIAFAIFENAAEYREAMEHHLWAIWGRPDEPVPGVLGRSTIDPFHPDAFYSTVVPFDQE
;
A
#
# COMPACT_ATOMS: atom_id res chain seq x y z
N MET A 1 -39.97 1.59 59.85
CA MET A 1 -40.08 1.28 58.42
C MET A 1 -38.94 1.99 57.71
N THR A 2 -37.83 1.27 57.51
CA THR A 2 -36.64 1.76 56.79
C THR A 2 -36.45 0.81 55.61
N HIS A 3 -36.79 1.29 54.41
CA HIS A 3 -36.53 0.56 53.16
C HIS A 3 -35.09 0.82 52.74
N GLU A 4 -34.26 -0.21 52.84
CA GLU A 4 -32.92 -0.27 52.25
C GLU A 4 -33.07 -0.54 50.75
N TRP A 5 -32.64 0.40 49.92
CA TRP A 5 -32.47 0.19 48.49
C TRP A 5 -31.10 -0.46 48.26
N ARG A 6 -31.07 -1.69 47.75
CA ARG A 6 -29.86 -2.27 47.14
C ARG A 6 -29.98 -2.08 45.63
N GLU A 7 -29.07 -1.31 45.06
CA GLU A 7 -28.85 -1.27 43.62
C GLU A 7 -28.23 -2.62 43.19
N GLU A 8 -28.96 -3.37 42.37
CA GLU A 8 -28.42 -4.53 41.69
C GLU A 8 -27.47 -4.05 40.59
N VAL A 9 -26.18 -4.38 40.73
CA VAL A 9 -25.17 -4.13 39.70
C VAL A 9 -25.48 -5.04 38.51
N PRO A 10 -25.69 -4.50 37.30
CA PRO A 10 -25.94 -5.33 36.13
C PRO A 10 -24.71 -6.20 35.82
N PRO A 11 -24.91 -7.45 35.35
CA PRO A 11 -23.80 -8.33 35.03
C PRO A 11 -22.91 -7.72 33.94
N LEU A 12 -21.60 -7.87 34.11
CA LEU A 12 -20.60 -7.44 33.13
C LEU A 12 -20.91 -8.07 31.76
N PRO A 13 -20.72 -7.33 30.65
CA PRO A 13 -20.85 -7.89 29.32
C PRO A 13 -19.85 -9.04 29.14
N PRO A 14 -20.21 -10.08 28.36
CA PRO A 14 -19.29 -11.17 28.07
C PRO A 14 -18.01 -10.61 27.42
N PRO A 15 -16.83 -11.22 27.67
CA PRO A 15 -15.60 -10.80 27.02
C PRO A 15 -15.77 -10.87 25.50
N PRO A 16 -15.18 -9.92 24.75
CA PRO A 16 -15.28 -9.91 23.30
C PRO A 16 -14.79 -11.24 22.72
N PRO A 17 -15.41 -11.73 21.63
CA PRO A 17 -15.01 -12.98 21.00
C PRO A 17 -13.51 -12.90 20.67
N GLN A 18 -12.73 -13.86 21.17
CA GLN A 18 -11.31 -13.99 20.89
C GLN A 18 -11.08 -13.79 19.38
N TRP A 19 -10.18 -12.87 19.07
CA TRP A 19 -9.67 -12.50 17.75
C TRP A 19 -9.65 -13.71 16.80
N ARG A 20 -10.65 -13.79 15.89
CA ARG A 20 -10.62 -14.77 14.80
C ARG A 20 -9.62 -14.27 13.77
N LEU A 21 -8.35 -14.62 13.97
CA LEU A 21 -7.36 -14.63 12.91
C LEU A 21 -7.95 -15.36 11.68
N ASP A 22 -7.73 -14.78 10.50
CA ASP A 22 -8.08 -15.43 9.24
C ASP A 22 -7.49 -16.86 9.20
N MET A 23 -8.25 -17.83 8.69
CA MET A 23 -7.85 -19.24 8.70
C MET A 23 -6.55 -19.47 7.94
N ASP A 24 -6.29 -18.72 6.87
CA ASP A 24 -5.08 -18.85 6.07
C ASP A 24 -3.88 -18.20 6.76
N LEU A 25 -4.08 -17.07 7.44
CA LEU A 25 -3.04 -16.44 8.27
C LEU A 25 -2.69 -17.30 9.48
N ARG A 26 -3.70 -17.90 10.13
CA ARG A 26 -3.50 -18.86 11.22
C ARG A 26 -2.74 -20.09 10.72
N HIS A 27 -3.14 -20.65 9.59
CA HIS A 27 -2.45 -21.81 9.00
C HIS A 27 -1.00 -21.47 8.64
N HIS A 28 -0.73 -20.29 8.10
CA HIS A 28 0.62 -19.82 7.82
C HIS A 28 1.46 -19.69 9.09
N ILE A 29 0.97 -19.00 10.13
CA ILE A 29 1.69 -18.83 11.41
C ILE A 29 1.95 -20.19 12.07
N GLN A 30 1.00 -21.12 11.97
CA GLN A 30 1.11 -22.49 12.49
C GLN A 30 2.09 -23.38 11.73
N HIS A 31 2.54 -23.00 10.53
CA HIS A 31 3.44 -23.83 9.72
C HIS A 31 4.73 -23.09 9.30
N CYS A 32 4.92 -21.84 9.71
CA CYS A 32 6.19 -21.14 9.54
C CYS A 32 7.17 -21.57 10.63
N ALA A 33 8.30 -22.16 10.25
CA ALA A 33 9.40 -22.50 11.16
C ALA A 33 10.23 -21.27 11.61
N CYS A 34 9.71 -20.06 11.40
CA CYS A 34 10.42 -18.83 11.64
C CYS A 34 10.16 -18.31 13.06
N THR A 35 11.21 -17.87 13.76
CA THR A 35 11.15 -17.35 15.14
C THR A 35 10.68 -15.90 15.22
N CYS A 36 10.45 -15.24 14.09
CA CYS A 36 10.02 -13.85 14.04
C CYS A 36 8.53 -13.67 14.37
N ASN A 37 8.21 -12.54 15.00
CA ASN A 37 6.84 -12.09 15.18
C ASN A 37 6.20 -11.79 13.81
N HIS A 38 5.13 -12.49 13.46
CA HIS A 38 4.40 -12.30 12.21
C HIS A 38 3.50 -11.08 12.34
N MET A 39 4.00 -9.88 12.02
CA MET A 39 3.19 -8.65 11.93
C MET A 39 2.39 -8.32 13.20
N GLY A 40 2.89 -8.69 14.40
CA GLY A 40 2.21 -8.42 15.67
C GLY A 40 1.37 -9.60 16.21
N TYR A 41 1.24 -10.69 15.44
CA TYR A 41 0.47 -11.87 15.82
C TYR A 41 1.29 -12.94 16.56
N GLY A 42 2.55 -12.67 16.93
CA GLY A 42 3.40 -13.65 17.61
C GLY A 42 4.11 -14.61 16.65
N ASN A 43 4.90 -15.52 17.20
CA ASN A 43 5.59 -16.57 16.46
C ASN A 43 4.90 -17.93 16.65
N TYR A 44 5.34 -18.94 15.91
CA TYR A 44 4.80 -20.30 15.99
C TYR A 44 4.74 -20.88 17.42
N MET A 45 5.71 -20.53 18.27
CA MET A 45 5.81 -21.04 19.65
C MET A 45 4.71 -20.48 20.56
N ASP A 46 4.21 -19.27 20.28
CA ASP A 46 3.14 -18.64 21.06
C ASP A 46 1.80 -19.40 20.94
N TYR A 47 1.65 -20.23 19.90
CA TYR A 47 0.44 -20.99 19.61
C TYR A 47 0.50 -22.46 20.04
N GLN A 48 1.61 -22.91 20.63
CA GLN A 48 1.75 -24.29 21.14
C GLN A 48 1.17 -24.47 22.56
N GLY A 49 0.31 -23.57 23.00
CA GLY A 49 -0.31 -23.58 24.34
C GLY A 49 -1.41 -24.63 24.56
N GLU A 50 -1.09 -25.91 24.39
CA GLU A 50 -1.73 -27.00 25.14
C GLU A 50 -0.62 -27.98 25.58
N MET A 51 -0.20 -27.87 26.84
CA MET A 51 0.70 -28.85 27.45
C MET A 51 -0.01 -30.22 27.52
N PRO A 52 0.55 -31.30 26.97
CA PRO A 52 0.09 -32.64 27.31
C PRO A 52 0.46 -33.00 28.75
N PRO A 53 -0.23 -33.97 29.37
CA PRO A 53 -0.04 -34.30 30.78
C PRO A 53 1.39 -34.77 31.06
N ARG A 54 1.88 -34.36 32.24
CA ARG A 54 3.08 -34.86 32.92
C ARG A 54 3.17 -36.40 32.88
N GLN A 55 3.86 -36.93 31.88
CA GLN A 55 4.52 -38.23 31.83
C GLN A 55 5.45 -38.16 30.62
N TYR A 56 6.69 -38.65 30.75
CA TYR A 56 7.82 -38.47 29.82
C TYR A 56 8.66 -37.19 30.03
N LEU A 57 9.19 -37.02 31.24
CA LEU A 57 10.40 -36.24 31.51
C LEU A 57 11.47 -37.15 32.14
N GLU A 58 11.87 -38.21 31.45
CA GLU A 58 13.07 -39.01 31.76
C GLU A 58 13.68 -39.57 30.47
N ALA A 59 14.21 -38.72 29.59
CA ALA A 59 15.06 -39.18 28.46
C ALA A 59 15.95 -38.10 27.80
N ALA A 60 16.13 -36.91 28.38
CA ALA A 60 16.91 -35.83 27.75
C ALA A 60 17.90 -35.14 28.69
N ALA A 61 18.49 -35.90 29.61
CA ALA A 61 19.55 -35.43 30.48
C ALA A 61 20.75 -36.39 30.42
N PHE A 62 21.28 -36.67 29.21
CA PHE A 62 22.59 -37.30 29.01
C PHE A 62 23.00 -37.17 27.54
N ALA A 63 23.43 -35.97 27.11
CA ALA A 63 24.34 -35.78 25.97
C ALA A 63 24.66 -34.27 25.77
N GLU A 64 25.17 -33.62 26.82
CA GLU A 64 25.93 -32.37 26.67
C GLU A 64 27.35 -32.63 27.18
N TYR A 65 28.06 -33.51 26.47
CA TYR A 65 29.50 -33.67 26.63
C TYR A 65 30.07 -34.45 25.45
N GLN A 66 30.40 -33.73 24.38
CA GLN A 66 31.60 -33.89 23.57
C GLN A 66 31.44 -33.02 22.33
N GLY A 67 32.22 -31.94 22.30
CA GLY A 67 32.33 -31.08 21.13
C GLY A 67 32.97 -31.83 19.98
N GLU A 68 32.36 -31.70 18.81
CA GLU A 68 32.97 -31.77 17.49
C GLU A 68 31.88 -31.35 16.49
N VAL A 69 31.90 -30.08 16.07
CA VAL A 69 31.06 -29.58 14.98
C VAL A 69 31.90 -29.68 13.69
N PRO A 70 31.53 -30.52 12.71
CA PRO A 70 32.25 -30.54 11.44
C PRO A 70 31.87 -29.30 10.60
N PRO A 71 32.80 -28.75 9.81
CA PRO A 71 32.53 -27.58 8.99
C PRO A 71 31.61 -27.95 7.81
N CYS A 72 30.52 -27.21 7.66
CA CYS A 72 29.70 -27.21 6.46
C CYS A 72 30.50 -26.60 5.31
N ASN A 73 30.96 -27.43 4.38
CA ASN A 73 31.70 -27.00 3.21
C ASN A 73 30.70 -26.66 2.08
N CYS A 74 30.39 -25.38 1.90
CA CYS A 74 29.58 -24.88 0.79
C CYS A 74 30.49 -24.51 -0.39
N MET A 75 30.98 -25.52 -1.10
CA MET A 75 31.62 -25.38 -2.40
C MET A 75 31.23 -26.61 -3.22
N ASP A 76 30.09 -26.53 -3.90
CA ASP A 76 29.74 -27.25 -5.14
C ASP A 76 28.26 -26.98 -5.49
N CYS A 77 28.01 -25.78 -6.04
CA CYS A 77 26.79 -25.46 -6.80
C CYS A 77 27.16 -24.55 -7.97
N ALA A 78 28.12 -25.01 -8.77
CA ALA A 78 28.33 -24.50 -10.12
C ALA A 78 27.91 -25.62 -11.08
N ASN A 79 26.66 -25.59 -11.54
CA ASN A 79 26.19 -26.09 -12.84
C ASN A 79 24.68 -25.85 -12.96
N TYR A 80 24.38 -24.59 -13.24
CA TYR A 80 23.09 -24.10 -13.70
C TYR A 80 23.18 -24.09 -15.23
N MET A 81 22.46 -25.00 -15.93
CA MET A 81 22.10 -24.88 -17.37
C MET A 81 21.39 -26.13 -17.98
N GLU A 82 20.91 -27.11 -17.18
CA GLU A 82 20.30 -28.34 -17.75
C GLU A 82 18.94 -28.74 -17.12
N TYR A 83 18.20 -27.80 -16.54
CA TYR A 83 16.91 -28.07 -15.87
C TYR A 83 15.66 -27.52 -16.58
N GLN A 84 15.80 -26.98 -17.80
CA GLN A 84 14.70 -26.37 -18.56
C GLN A 84 14.07 -27.29 -19.61
N MET A 85 14.52 -28.53 -19.77
CA MET A 85 13.99 -29.45 -20.81
C MET A 85 13.23 -30.67 -20.26
N GLN A 86 13.05 -30.81 -18.95
CA GLN A 86 12.41 -32.00 -18.34
C GLN A 86 11.04 -31.77 -17.69
N MET A 87 10.48 -30.55 -17.74
CA MET A 87 9.14 -30.28 -17.20
C MET A 87 7.98 -30.40 -18.20
N GLU A 88 8.24 -30.67 -19.48
CA GLU A 88 7.16 -30.85 -20.47
C GLU A 88 6.61 -32.28 -20.60
N MET A 89 7.16 -33.26 -19.87
CA MET A 89 6.78 -34.68 -20.04
C MET A 89 5.90 -35.29 -18.94
N CYS A 90 5.48 -34.51 -17.93
CA CYS A 90 4.64 -35.00 -16.82
C CYS A 90 3.21 -34.42 -16.82
N ARG A 91 2.61 -34.17 -17.99
CA ARG A 91 1.22 -33.68 -18.12
C ARG A 91 0.20 -34.69 -18.68
N SER A 92 0.56 -35.96 -18.75
CA SER A 92 -0.36 -37.01 -19.18
C SER A 92 -0.42 -38.11 -18.12
N CYS A 93 -1.30 -37.94 -17.14
CA CYS A 93 -2.02 -38.97 -16.38
C CYS A 93 -2.73 -38.31 -15.19
N ILE A 94 -3.88 -38.88 -14.78
CA ILE A 94 -4.88 -38.39 -13.80
C ILE A 94 -5.89 -37.45 -14.49
N GLY A 95 -7.15 -37.80 -14.74
CA GLY A 95 -8.03 -38.77 -14.09
C GLY A 95 -9.36 -38.04 -13.85
N ASN A 96 -10.47 -38.58 -14.36
CA ASN A 96 -11.80 -38.00 -14.20
C ASN A 96 -12.17 -37.89 -12.71
N GLU A 97 -12.31 -36.67 -12.20
CA GLU A 97 -12.92 -36.42 -10.89
C GLU A 97 -14.10 -35.45 -10.99
N VAL A 98 -15.10 -35.80 -10.19
CA VAL A 98 -16.44 -35.25 -10.06
C VAL A 98 -16.43 -33.72 -10.04
N VAL A 99 -17.24 -33.12 -10.91
CA VAL A 99 -17.62 -31.70 -10.87
C VAL A 99 -18.49 -31.48 -9.63
N GLY A 100 -17.84 -31.38 -8.47
CA GLY A 100 -18.40 -30.67 -7.32
C GLY A 100 -18.41 -29.20 -7.69
N SER A 101 -19.58 -28.56 -7.63
CA SER A 101 -19.74 -27.12 -7.75
C SER A 101 -18.99 -26.42 -6.62
N ARG A 102 -17.69 -26.29 -6.77
CA ARG A 102 -16.87 -25.43 -5.93
C ARG A 102 -17.15 -24.02 -6.41
N GLU A 103 -17.92 -23.27 -5.63
CA GLU A 103 -18.01 -21.81 -5.77
C GLU A 103 -16.59 -21.27 -5.70
N LYS A 104 -16.01 -20.98 -6.88
CA LYS A 104 -14.72 -20.31 -7.00
C LYS A 104 -14.99 -18.87 -6.63
N ARG A 105 -14.70 -18.52 -5.39
CA ARG A 105 -14.67 -17.14 -4.91
C ARG A 105 -13.52 -16.44 -5.64
N ILE A 106 -13.82 -15.86 -6.81
CA ILE A 106 -12.85 -15.08 -7.56
C ILE A 106 -12.61 -13.80 -6.76
N ILE A 107 -11.33 -13.60 -6.45
CA ILE A 107 -10.85 -12.71 -5.41
C ILE A 107 -10.95 -11.28 -5.88
N PHE A 108 -11.77 -10.55 -5.15
CA PHE A 108 -11.70 -9.10 -4.95
C PHE A 108 -11.08 -8.90 -3.60
N GLY A 109 -10.56 -7.71 -3.33
CA GLY A 109 -10.11 -7.45 -1.98
C GLY A 109 -11.19 -7.84 -0.97
N ALA A 110 -10.83 -8.38 0.19
CA ALA A 110 -11.84 -8.64 1.20
C ALA A 110 -12.32 -7.28 1.74
N PRO A 111 -13.61 -7.10 2.05
CA PRO A 111 -14.03 -5.92 2.79
C PRO A 111 -13.22 -5.90 4.09
N LEU A 112 -12.68 -4.74 4.44
CA LEU A 112 -11.97 -4.60 5.70
C LEU A 112 -12.96 -4.81 6.86
N LEU A 113 -12.77 -5.91 7.60
CA LEU A 113 -13.61 -6.24 8.75
C LEU A 113 -13.44 -5.23 9.89
N SER A 114 -12.27 -4.60 9.99
CA SER A 114 -12.00 -3.47 10.89
C SER A 114 -10.73 -2.72 10.47
N SER A 115 -10.70 -1.43 10.73
CA SER A 115 -9.62 -0.48 10.41
C SER A 115 -8.42 -0.59 11.34
N THR A 116 -8.53 -1.34 12.43
CA THR A 116 -7.37 -1.62 13.30
C THR A 116 -6.51 -2.76 12.78
N HIS A 117 -6.97 -3.52 11.77
CA HIS A 117 -6.21 -4.66 11.26
C HIS A 117 -4.94 -4.22 10.53
N TYR A 118 -4.99 -3.08 9.85
CA TYR A 118 -3.87 -2.58 9.07
C TYR A 118 -3.72 -1.06 9.20
N ASP A 119 -2.54 -0.63 9.63
CA ASP A 119 -2.19 0.79 9.76
C ASP A 119 -2.36 1.58 8.46
N VAL A 120 -2.19 0.92 7.31
CA VAL A 120 -2.35 1.54 5.97
C VAL A 120 -3.73 2.12 5.74
N THR A 121 -4.76 1.57 6.39
CA THR A 121 -6.13 2.09 6.27
C THR A 121 -6.30 3.44 6.95
N GLY A 122 -5.46 3.72 7.96
CA GLY A 122 -5.56 4.92 8.76
C GLY A 122 -4.99 6.17 8.09
N PHE A 123 -4.02 5.98 7.19
CA PHE A 123 -3.47 7.05 6.35
C PHE A 123 -3.90 6.97 4.89
N TYR A 124 -4.84 6.09 4.55
CA TYR A 124 -5.45 6.08 3.23
C TYR A 124 -6.32 7.33 3.03
N VAL A 125 -6.18 7.94 1.85
CA VAL A 125 -7.00 9.06 1.41
C VAL A 125 -7.69 8.68 0.10
N ARG A 126 -9.02 8.78 0.07
CA ARG A 126 -9.75 8.71 -1.19
C ARG A 126 -9.78 10.10 -1.82
N ILE A 127 -9.51 10.15 -3.13
CA ILE A 127 -9.47 11.37 -3.92
C ILE A 127 -10.63 11.33 -4.91
N ASP A 128 -11.51 12.31 -4.80
CA ASP A 128 -12.68 12.45 -5.65
C ASP A 128 -12.61 13.70 -6.54
N ASP A 129 -13.08 13.57 -7.77
CA ASP A 129 -13.44 14.70 -8.62
C ASP A 129 -14.71 15.38 -8.08
N ALA A 130 -14.66 16.70 -8.00
CA ALA A 130 -15.80 17.50 -7.57
C ALA A 130 -16.91 17.52 -8.63
N VAL A 131 -18.14 17.24 -8.21
CA VAL A 131 -19.28 17.15 -9.13
C VAL A 131 -20.08 18.47 -9.18
N HIS A 132 -20.36 18.97 -10.39
CA HIS A 132 -21.40 19.98 -10.73
C HIS A 132 -21.43 21.35 -10.01
N LEU A 133 -20.43 21.73 -9.22
CA LEU A 133 -20.36 23.08 -8.64
C LEU A 133 -19.38 23.97 -9.41
N SER A 134 -19.82 25.20 -9.73
CA SER A 134 -18.90 26.23 -10.23
C SER A 134 -17.77 26.42 -9.22
N TRP A 135 -16.57 26.74 -9.71
CA TRP A 135 -15.38 26.88 -8.87
C TRP A 135 -15.59 27.86 -7.71
N LEU A 136 -16.42 28.90 -7.90
CA LEU A 136 -16.73 29.92 -6.89
C LEU A 136 -17.49 29.34 -5.69
N PHE A 137 -18.48 28.46 -5.92
CA PHE A 137 -19.27 27.87 -4.81
C PHE A 137 -18.43 26.96 -3.91
N ARG A 138 -17.38 26.34 -4.46
CA ARG A 138 -16.47 25.47 -3.71
C ARG A 138 -15.71 26.21 -2.60
N TYR A 139 -15.60 27.54 -2.68
CA TYR A 139 -15.01 28.36 -1.60
C TYR A 139 -15.90 28.52 -0.38
N LEU A 140 -17.21 28.29 -0.52
CA LEU A 140 -18.20 28.61 0.51
C LEU A 140 -18.90 27.36 1.05
N VAL A 141 -18.66 26.19 0.46
CA VAL A 141 -19.40 24.96 0.75
C VAL A 141 -18.44 23.87 1.19
N HIS A 142 -18.81 23.16 2.25
CA HIS A 142 -18.13 21.95 2.70
C HIS A 142 -18.23 20.87 1.63
N PRO A 143 -17.12 20.25 1.21
CA PRO A 143 -17.17 19.24 0.18
C PRO A 143 -17.82 17.96 0.71
N GLY A 144 -18.91 17.54 0.07
CA GLY A 144 -19.46 16.21 0.22
C GLY A 144 -18.76 15.20 -0.68
N LYS A 145 -19.30 13.98 -0.77
CA LYS A 145 -18.82 12.92 -1.66
C LYS A 145 -18.79 13.39 -3.13
N GLY A 146 -17.68 13.10 -3.82
CA GLY A 146 -17.53 13.35 -5.25
C GLY A 146 -17.60 12.09 -6.09
N LYS A 147 -17.06 12.17 -7.32
CA LYS A 147 -16.83 11.00 -8.16
C LYS A 147 -15.43 10.47 -7.88
N GLU A 148 -15.32 9.20 -7.53
CA GLU A 148 -14.02 8.57 -7.30
C GLU A 148 -13.05 8.79 -8.48
N ARG A 149 -11.82 9.16 -8.14
CA ARG A 149 -10.73 9.36 -9.10
C ARG A 149 -9.54 8.44 -8.82
N CYS A 150 -8.99 8.53 -7.61
CA CYS A 150 -7.75 7.85 -7.20
C CYS A 150 -7.70 7.64 -5.68
N GLY A 151 -6.70 6.90 -5.22
CA GLY A 151 -6.25 6.84 -3.83
C GLY A 151 -5.04 7.73 -3.56
N GLY A 152 -4.69 7.85 -2.29
CA GLY A 152 -3.55 8.60 -1.79
C GLY A 152 -3.16 8.19 -0.38
N ALA A 153 -1.98 8.65 0.06
CA ALA A 153 -1.46 8.48 1.40
C ALA A 153 -1.34 9.84 2.10
N ALA A 154 -1.98 10.02 3.25
CA ALA A 154 -1.83 11.22 4.07
C ALA A 154 -0.41 11.27 4.64
N LEU A 155 0.43 12.17 4.13
CA LEU A 155 1.79 12.36 4.63
C LEU A 155 1.80 13.25 5.87
N THR A 156 0.97 14.27 5.86
CA THR A 156 0.88 15.33 6.87
C THR A 156 -0.56 15.82 6.95
N PRO A 157 -0.94 16.67 7.92
CA PRO A 157 -2.27 17.27 7.94
C PRO A 157 -2.63 18.03 6.66
N HIS A 158 -1.66 18.47 5.87
CA HIS A 158 -1.90 19.28 4.66
C HIS A 158 -1.41 18.68 3.35
N VAL A 159 -0.76 17.52 3.40
CA VAL A 159 -0.09 16.93 2.23
C VAL A 159 -0.51 15.49 2.06
N VAL A 160 -1.07 15.19 0.89
CA VAL A 160 -1.42 13.83 0.46
C VAL A 160 -0.53 13.44 -0.70
N GLN A 161 0.18 12.32 -0.58
CA GLN A 161 0.93 11.73 -1.68
C GLN A 161 0.01 10.84 -2.52
N THR A 162 0.14 10.89 -3.84
CA THR A 162 -0.63 10.09 -4.79
C THR A 162 0.21 9.83 -6.04
N ALA A 163 -0.34 9.15 -7.05
CA ALA A 163 0.35 8.95 -8.31
C ALA A 163 0.35 10.25 -9.14
N CYS A 164 1.43 10.51 -9.86
CA CYS A 164 1.54 11.67 -10.74
C CYS A 164 0.44 11.65 -11.82
N HIS A 165 0.13 10.48 -12.38
CA HIS A 165 -0.92 10.35 -13.39
C HIS A 165 -2.33 10.67 -12.85
N CYS A 166 -2.56 10.58 -11.53
CA CYS A 166 -3.85 10.95 -10.93
C CYS A 166 -4.12 12.45 -10.98
N ILE A 167 -3.07 13.27 -10.89
CA ILE A 167 -3.14 14.73 -10.83
C ILE A 167 -2.65 15.42 -12.12
N ALA A 168 -2.30 14.63 -13.13
CA ALA A 168 -2.07 15.10 -14.49
C ALA A 168 -3.41 15.36 -15.19
N ALA A 169 -3.59 16.55 -15.78
CA ALA A 169 -4.76 16.87 -16.59
C ALA A 169 -4.63 16.23 -17.98
N LYS A 170 -3.41 16.26 -18.52
CA LYS A 170 -3.02 15.66 -19.79
C LYS A 170 -1.51 15.46 -19.82
N TRP A 171 -1.02 14.80 -20.85
CA TRP A 171 0.40 14.63 -21.12
C TRP A 171 0.85 15.60 -22.22
N SER A 172 2.11 16.04 -22.18
CA SER A 172 2.70 16.89 -23.20
C SER A 172 2.76 16.16 -24.55
N ALA A 173 3.08 16.91 -25.62
CA ALA A 173 3.56 16.26 -26.83
C ALA A 173 4.82 15.43 -26.51
N PRO A 174 5.05 14.30 -27.21
CA PRO A 174 6.27 13.51 -27.04
C PRO A 174 7.53 14.35 -27.26
N VAL A 175 8.45 14.27 -26.31
CA VAL A 175 9.78 14.89 -26.37
C VAL A 175 10.78 13.77 -26.60
N VAL A 176 11.46 13.81 -27.74
CA VAL A 176 12.54 12.86 -28.04
C VAL A 176 13.78 13.28 -27.28
N TRP A 177 14.27 12.42 -26.40
CA TRP A 177 15.56 12.59 -25.74
C TRP A 177 16.39 11.31 -25.92
N GLU A 178 17.57 11.47 -26.53
CA GLU A 178 18.40 10.37 -27.04
C GLU A 178 17.61 9.52 -28.04
N THR A 179 17.22 8.32 -27.66
CA THR A 179 16.43 7.38 -28.46
C THR A 179 15.00 7.23 -27.98
N TYR A 180 14.60 7.90 -26.89
CA TYR A 180 13.31 7.68 -26.22
C TYR A 180 12.34 8.84 -26.42
N GLU A 181 11.06 8.51 -26.48
CA GLU A 181 9.97 9.48 -26.45
C GLU A 181 9.39 9.56 -25.04
N TYR A 182 9.41 10.76 -24.46
CA TYR A 182 8.85 11.03 -23.14
C TYR A 182 7.66 11.97 -23.26
N GLU A 183 6.61 11.70 -22.51
CA GLU A 183 5.55 12.69 -22.28
C GLU A 183 5.62 13.19 -20.83
N TYR A 184 5.57 14.50 -20.63
CA TYR A 184 5.61 15.13 -19.32
C TYR A 184 4.20 15.49 -18.85
N PRO A 185 3.90 15.37 -17.56
CA PRO A 185 2.57 15.67 -17.02
C PRO A 185 2.30 17.18 -17.11
N ILE A 186 1.15 17.54 -17.64
CA ILE A 186 0.59 18.89 -17.51
C ILE A 186 -0.37 18.84 -16.32
N VAL A 187 0.08 19.35 -15.19
CA VAL A 187 -0.60 19.26 -13.90
C VAL A 187 -1.92 20.02 -13.91
N ILE A 188 -2.92 19.48 -13.22
CA ILE A 188 -4.23 20.13 -13.03
C ILE A 188 -4.04 21.50 -12.35
N ASN A 189 -4.83 22.49 -12.75
CA ASN A 189 -4.87 23.77 -12.05
C ASN A 189 -5.72 23.64 -10.78
N GLY A 190 -5.06 23.67 -9.61
CA GLY A 190 -5.70 23.57 -8.29
C GLY A 190 -6.74 24.64 -7.98
N TRP A 191 -6.69 25.80 -8.65
CA TRP A 191 -7.68 26.87 -8.47
C TRP A 191 -9.00 26.61 -9.21
N GLU A 192 -8.92 26.00 -10.39
CA GLU A 192 -10.07 25.76 -11.26
C GLU A 192 -10.70 24.39 -11.01
N ASN A 193 -9.85 23.40 -10.72
CA ASN A 193 -10.21 21.99 -10.66
C ASN A 193 -9.80 21.40 -9.31
N MET A 194 -10.41 21.93 -8.24
CA MET A 194 -10.24 21.39 -6.89
C MET A 194 -10.80 19.95 -6.82
N MET A 195 -10.04 19.07 -6.18
CA MET A 195 -10.42 17.71 -5.79
C MET A 195 -10.87 17.69 -4.33
N ILE A 196 -11.62 16.66 -3.98
CA ILE A 196 -12.11 16.39 -2.62
C ILE A 196 -11.29 15.25 -2.05
N LEU A 197 -10.78 15.42 -0.84
CA LEU A 197 -9.96 14.44 -0.14
C LEU A 197 -10.71 13.93 1.10
N HIS A 198 -10.84 12.60 1.21
CA HIS A 198 -11.46 11.93 2.34
C HIS A 198 -10.43 11.05 3.04
N HIS A 199 -10.00 11.42 4.25
CA HIS A 199 -8.91 10.76 4.98
C HIS A 199 -9.45 9.79 6.04
N GLY A 200 -9.03 8.52 5.95
CA GLY A 200 -9.33 7.53 6.99
C GLY A 200 -10.80 7.10 7.00
N HIS A 201 -11.42 6.92 5.84
CA HIS A 201 -12.79 6.38 5.75
C HIS A 201 -12.78 4.94 5.23
N GLN A 202 -13.64 4.12 5.83
CA GLN A 202 -13.86 2.74 5.37
C GLN A 202 -15.07 2.58 4.49
N THR A 203 -16.03 3.50 4.55
CA THR A 203 -17.26 3.40 3.77
C THR A 203 -17.60 4.75 3.15
N GLU A 204 -18.21 4.72 1.98
CA GLU A 204 -18.66 5.94 1.29
C GLU A 204 -19.72 6.72 2.08
N LEU A 205 -20.53 6.02 2.87
CA LEU A 205 -21.56 6.66 3.72
C LEU A 205 -20.94 7.58 4.78
N GLN A 206 -19.68 7.34 5.16
CA GLN A 206 -18.96 8.12 6.16
C GLN A 206 -18.20 9.32 5.57
N MET A 207 -18.16 9.47 4.24
CA MET A 207 -17.37 10.50 3.54
C MET A 207 -18.15 11.81 3.41
N ASN A 208 -18.52 12.41 4.54
CA ASN A 208 -19.32 13.64 4.60
C ASN A 208 -18.50 14.88 5.04
N ASP A 209 -17.21 14.71 5.28
CA ASP A 209 -16.27 15.62 5.90
C ASP A 209 -15.01 15.79 5.03
N GLY A 210 -15.19 15.86 3.71
CA GLY A 210 -14.08 16.03 2.79
C GLY A 210 -13.29 17.33 3.03
N VAL A 211 -12.11 17.40 2.44
CA VAL A 211 -11.27 18.60 2.39
C VAL A 211 -10.97 18.96 0.94
N TRP A 212 -10.99 20.26 0.64
CA TRP A 212 -10.64 20.75 -0.69
C TRP A 212 -9.13 20.76 -0.93
N SER A 213 -8.69 20.32 -2.11
CA SER A 213 -7.32 20.55 -2.58
C SER A 213 -7.08 22.03 -2.88
N ARG A 214 -5.82 22.48 -2.77
CA ARG A 214 -5.36 23.83 -3.12
C ARG A 214 -4.39 23.82 -4.30
N LYS A 215 -3.39 22.93 -4.27
CA LYS A 215 -2.34 22.87 -5.29
C LYS A 215 -1.91 21.43 -5.52
N PHE A 216 -1.50 21.16 -6.76
CA PHE A 216 -0.97 19.89 -7.20
C PHE A 216 0.51 20.07 -7.57
N ILE A 217 1.33 19.11 -7.17
CA ILE A 217 2.77 19.10 -7.43
C ILE A 217 3.11 17.68 -7.90
N VAL A 218 3.93 17.54 -8.92
CA VAL A 218 4.41 16.25 -9.40
C VAL A 218 5.91 16.17 -9.21
N HIS A 219 6.43 14.95 -9.08
CA HIS A 219 7.86 14.73 -9.07
C HIS A 219 8.48 15.28 -10.37
N GLU A 220 9.61 15.98 -10.28
CA GLU A 220 10.23 16.67 -11.42
C GLU A 220 10.61 15.73 -12.57
N ASN A 221 10.96 14.48 -12.23
CA ASN A 221 11.25 13.42 -13.19
C ASN A 221 10.03 12.56 -13.56
N CYS A 222 8.82 12.95 -13.14
CA CYS A 222 7.60 12.25 -13.57
C CYS A 222 7.47 12.35 -15.09
N ARG A 223 7.45 11.21 -15.76
CA ARG A 223 7.32 11.13 -17.21
C ARG A 223 6.74 9.80 -17.64
N LYS A 224 5.91 9.85 -18.67
CA LYS A 224 5.31 8.67 -19.28
C LYS A 224 6.21 8.13 -20.38
N LEU A 225 6.38 6.82 -20.36
CA LEU A 225 7.26 5.99 -21.18
C LEU A 225 6.44 4.84 -21.76
N GLN A 226 5.99 4.95 -23.01
CA GLN A 226 5.37 3.85 -23.77
C GLN A 226 4.39 2.97 -22.94
N GLY A 227 3.47 3.60 -22.20
CA GLY A 227 2.44 2.90 -21.39
C GLY A 227 2.79 2.68 -19.91
N SER A 228 4.05 2.90 -19.51
CA SER A 228 4.46 3.00 -18.11
C SER A 228 4.74 4.46 -17.72
N THR A 229 4.90 4.73 -16.43
CA THR A 229 5.21 6.05 -15.89
C THR A 229 6.43 5.93 -14.97
N SER A 230 7.49 6.65 -15.28
CA SER A 230 8.64 6.81 -14.37
C SER A 230 8.35 7.93 -13.39
N HIS A 231 8.84 7.77 -12.15
CA HIS A 231 8.59 8.63 -11.00
C HIS A 231 7.11 9.02 -10.88
N ASP A 232 6.21 8.04 -10.92
CA ASP A 232 4.77 8.24 -10.88
C ASP A 232 4.28 8.67 -9.49
N ILE A 233 4.75 9.83 -9.04
CA ILE A 233 4.59 10.35 -7.70
C ILE A 233 4.17 11.82 -7.80
N GLY A 234 3.15 12.17 -7.03
CA GLY A 234 2.65 13.51 -6.89
C GLY A 234 2.15 13.81 -5.48
N TRP A 235 1.89 15.09 -5.23
CA TRP A 235 1.42 15.61 -3.96
C TRP A 235 0.24 16.55 -4.17
N ILE A 236 -0.75 16.40 -3.31
CA ILE A 236 -1.89 17.29 -3.18
C ILE A 236 -1.72 18.08 -1.90
N VAL A 237 -1.60 19.38 -2.04
CA VAL A 237 -1.62 20.32 -0.92
C VAL A 237 -3.07 20.71 -0.66
N THR A 238 -3.55 20.53 0.57
CA THR A 238 -4.94 20.83 0.95
C THR A 238 -5.13 22.30 1.34
N ARG A 239 -6.38 22.76 1.38
CA ARG A 239 -6.74 24.10 1.86
C ARG A 239 -6.87 24.19 3.37
N GLU A 240 -7.23 23.08 4.01
CA GLU A 240 -7.48 22.91 5.44
C GLU A 240 -6.81 21.62 5.89
N GLU A 241 -6.65 21.43 7.20
CA GLU A 241 -6.16 20.17 7.74
C GLU A 241 -7.09 19.02 7.34
N LEU A 242 -6.50 17.86 7.02
CA LEU A 242 -7.24 16.62 6.78
C LEU A 242 -8.04 16.27 8.03
N LYS A 243 -9.36 16.15 7.87
CA LYS A 243 -10.26 15.91 8.99
C LYS A 243 -10.15 14.48 9.47
N GLN A 244 -10.19 14.32 10.78
CA GLN A 244 -10.33 13.01 11.39
C GLN A 244 -11.70 12.43 11.09
N SER A 245 -11.71 11.21 10.55
CA SER A 245 -12.95 10.49 10.30
C SER A 245 -13.80 10.41 11.57
N ASN A 246 -15.09 10.68 11.44
CA ASN A 246 -16.07 10.52 12.53
C ASN A 246 -16.25 9.06 12.97
N ASN A 247 -15.68 8.09 12.24
CA ASN A 247 -15.72 6.69 12.61
C ASN A 247 -14.64 6.37 13.65
N VAL A 248 -15.05 6.20 14.91
CA VAL A 248 -14.17 5.83 16.05
C VAL A 248 -13.40 4.53 15.84
N LEU A 249 -13.84 3.67 14.92
CA LEU A 249 -13.14 2.43 14.61
C LEU A 249 -11.92 2.69 13.72
N VAL A 250 -11.90 3.80 12.97
CA VAL A 250 -10.78 4.11 12.08
C VAL A 250 -9.68 4.79 12.85
N LYS A 251 -8.50 4.15 12.83
CA LYS A 251 -7.27 4.75 13.31
C LYS A 251 -6.94 5.93 12.39
N TYR A 252 -7.24 7.14 12.79
CA TYR A 252 -6.75 8.32 12.08
C TYR A 252 -5.23 8.40 12.26
N SER A 253 -4.48 8.33 11.17
CA SER A 253 -3.03 8.37 11.21
C SER A 253 -2.45 8.95 9.92
N PHE A 254 -1.17 9.30 9.97
CA PHE A 254 -0.38 9.67 8.80
C PHE A 254 0.55 8.52 8.41
N ALA A 255 1.05 8.57 7.18
CA ALA A 255 2.03 7.61 6.68
C ALA A 255 3.25 7.60 7.63
N PRO A 256 3.71 6.42 8.08
CA PRO A 256 4.81 6.32 9.02
C PRO A 256 6.07 7.04 8.53
N LEU A 257 6.79 7.67 9.47
CA LEU A 257 8.06 8.32 9.18
C LEU A 257 9.20 7.31 9.34
N TYR A 258 10.03 7.22 8.31
CA TYR A 258 11.26 6.43 8.32
C TYR A 258 12.44 7.34 8.05
N THR A 259 13.61 7.03 8.62
CA THR A 259 14.82 7.73 8.21
C THR A 259 15.15 7.43 6.74
N GLN A 260 15.90 8.31 6.08
CA GLN A 260 16.39 8.07 4.72
C GLN A 260 17.11 6.71 4.64
N ALA A 261 17.94 6.41 5.65
CA ALA A 261 18.65 5.13 5.75
C ALA A 261 17.70 3.94 5.87
N ASP A 262 16.61 4.07 6.63
CA ASP A 262 15.62 3.00 6.79
C ASP A 262 14.82 2.76 5.52
N ILE A 263 14.45 3.80 4.77
CA ILE A 263 13.79 3.64 3.46
C ILE A 263 14.68 2.83 2.52
N VAL A 264 15.98 3.14 2.44
CA VAL A 264 16.94 2.39 1.61
C VAL A 264 17.10 0.94 2.09
N ARG A 265 17.19 0.71 3.39
CA ARG A 265 17.28 -0.67 3.95
C ARG A 265 16.01 -1.47 3.65
N GLN A 266 14.84 -0.86 3.84
CA GLN A 266 13.54 -1.49 3.59
C GLN A 266 13.37 -1.80 2.10
N TYR A 267 13.72 -0.87 1.21
CA TYR A 267 13.77 -1.10 -0.24
C TYR A 267 14.57 -2.36 -0.58
N ASN A 268 15.84 -2.40 -0.18
CA ASN A 268 16.71 -3.53 -0.48
C ASN A 268 16.22 -4.84 0.15
N ARG A 269 15.77 -4.80 1.41
CA ARG A 269 15.26 -5.99 2.12
C ARG A 269 14.01 -6.54 1.43
N ASN A 270 13.06 -5.68 1.13
CA ASN A 270 11.76 -6.08 0.59
C ASN A 270 11.92 -6.61 -0.83
N MET A 271 12.67 -5.91 -1.70
CA MET A 271 12.95 -6.35 -3.07
C MET A 271 13.74 -7.67 -3.10
N LYS A 272 14.73 -7.85 -2.22
CA LYS A 272 15.53 -9.08 -2.17
C LYS A 272 14.74 -10.29 -1.66
N ARG A 273 13.76 -10.07 -0.76
CA ARG A 273 13.00 -11.14 -0.11
C ARG A 273 11.63 -11.40 -0.74
N GLU A 274 11.25 -10.66 -1.77
CA GLU A 274 9.95 -10.83 -2.43
C GLU A 274 8.79 -10.80 -1.43
N LEU A 275 8.80 -9.80 -0.53
CA LEU A 275 7.82 -9.75 0.57
C LEU A 275 6.38 -9.60 0.07
N ILE A 276 5.44 -10.01 0.91
CA ILE A 276 4.01 -9.84 0.65
C ILE A 276 3.65 -8.36 0.88
N CYS A 277 2.86 -7.82 -0.04
CA CYS A 277 2.37 -6.46 -0.05
C CYS A 277 0.85 -6.43 0.11
N LEU A 278 0.38 -5.49 0.92
CA LEU A 278 -1.01 -5.14 1.12
C LEU A 278 -1.36 -3.92 0.27
N TYR A 279 -2.41 -4.06 -0.51
CA TYR A 279 -3.04 -3.01 -1.30
C TYR A 279 -4.36 -2.66 -0.63
N VAL A 280 -4.71 -1.37 -0.62
CA VAL A 280 -6.01 -0.89 -0.14
C VAL A 280 -6.57 0.17 -1.09
N GLY A 281 -7.87 0.15 -1.30
CA GLY A 281 -8.52 1.18 -2.12
C GLY A 281 -10.02 0.98 -2.34
N PHE A 282 -10.62 2.01 -2.93
CA PHE A 282 -12.03 2.03 -3.36
C PHE A 282 -12.18 1.78 -4.85
N GLY A 283 -11.12 1.35 -5.55
CA GLY A 283 -11.16 1.19 -7.00
C GLY A 283 -12.20 0.18 -7.45
N SER A 284 -12.63 0.32 -8.70
CA SER A 284 -13.64 -0.54 -9.28
C SER A 284 -13.24 -2.02 -9.20
N TYR A 285 -14.20 -2.87 -8.85
CA TYR A 285 -14.00 -4.30 -8.73
C TYR A 285 -14.88 -5.05 -9.74
N TYR A 286 -14.43 -6.25 -10.11
CA TYR A 286 -15.18 -7.15 -10.96
C TYR A 286 -15.95 -8.14 -10.08
N TYR A 287 -16.88 -8.90 -10.62
CA TYR A 287 -17.31 -10.15 -10.00
C TYR A 287 -17.76 -11.10 -11.09
N GLU A 288 -17.14 -12.27 -11.18
CA GLU A 288 -17.62 -13.31 -12.09
C GLU A 288 -18.68 -14.14 -11.36
N GLN A 289 -19.95 -13.80 -11.57
CA GLN A 289 -21.05 -14.48 -10.89
C GLN A 289 -21.23 -15.92 -11.41
N THR A 290 -20.91 -16.16 -12.68
CA THR A 290 -20.82 -17.46 -13.36
C THR A 290 -20.18 -17.24 -14.74
N LYS A 291 -19.19 -18.06 -15.14
CA LYS A 291 -18.70 -18.06 -16.52
C LYS A 291 -19.87 -18.16 -17.51
N PRO A 292 -19.92 -17.40 -18.62
CA PRO A 292 -18.80 -16.67 -19.24
C PRO A 292 -18.88 -15.13 -19.13
N THR A 293 -19.75 -14.58 -18.28
CA THR A 293 -19.97 -13.12 -18.22
C THR A 293 -19.35 -12.53 -16.96
N ALA A 294 -18.17 -11.93 -17.11
CA ALA A 294 -17.65 -10.99 -16.12
C ALA A 294 -18.60 -9.78 -16.06
N ILE A 295 -19.16 -9.51 -14.89
CA ILE A 295 -19.97 -8.31 -14.66
C ILE A 295 -19.10 -7.33 -13.87
N TYR A 296 -19.00 -6.10 -14.36
CA TYR A 296 -18.43 -5.00 -13.60
C TYR A 296 -19.37 -4.70 -12.43
N ALA A 297 -18.94 -4.98 -11.20
CA ALA A 297 -19.78 -4.83 -10.02
C ALA A 297 -19.82 -3.38 -9.50
N GLY A 298 -19.14 -2.46 -10.19
CA GLY A 298 -19.14 -1.03 -9.91
C GLY A 298 -18.01 -0.60 -8.98
N VAL A 299 -18.17 0.60 -8.41
CA VAL A 299 -17.29 1.14 -7.37
C VAL A 299 -17.74 0.56 -6.02
N PRO A 300 -16.85 -0.10 -5.26
CA PRO A 300 -17.17 -0.62 -3.94
C PRO A 300 -17.52 0.53 -2.99
N THR A 301 -18.56 0.32 -2.18
CA THR A 301 -18.97 1.30 -1.16
C THR A 301 -18.16 1.17 0.14
N ILE A 302 -17.31 0.15 0.23
CA ILE A 302 -16.46 -0.19 1.37
C ILE A 302 -15.02 -0.30 0.89
N LEU A 303 -14.05 0.14 1.69
CA LEU A 303 -12.62 0.05 1.40
C LEU A 303 -12.23 -1.43 1.28
N GLN A 304 -11.66 -1.79 0.14
CA GLN A 304 -11.22 -3.15 -0.17
C GLN A 304 -9.73 -3.30 0.15
N HIS A 305 -9.26 -4.54 0.33
CA HIS A 305 -7.83 -4.83 0.47
C HIS A 305 -7.42 -6.14 -0.19
N GLY A 306 -6.23 -6.19 -0.80
CA GLY A 306 -5.71 -7.39 -1.45
C GLY A 306 -4.23 -7.63 -1.15
N TRP A 307 -3.83 -8.90 -1.11
CA TRP A 307 -2.44 -9.30 -0.93
C TRP A 307 -1.77 -9.67 -2.26
N ARG A 308 -0.52 -9.22 -2.42
CA ARG A 308 0.29 -9.46 -3.61
C ARG A 308 1.71 -9.84 -3.22
N THR A 309 2.37 -10.64 -4.05
CA THR A 309 3.78 -11.01 -3.85
C THR A 309 4.66 -10.01 -4.60
N LEU A 310 5.53 -9.29 -3.89
CA LEU A 310 6.55 -8.43 -4.51
C LEU A 310 7.52 -9.27 -5.32
N ARG A 311 7.89 -8.81 -6.52
CA ARG A 311 8.90 -9.46 -7.36
C ARG A 311 10.21 -8.71 -7.26
N ASN A 312 11.30 -9.47 -7.32
CA ASN A 312 12.62 -8.88 -7.25
C ASN A 312 12.90 -8.01 -8.49
N TYR A 313 13.94 -7.18 -8.40
CA TYR A 313 14.31 -6.23 -9.45
C TYR A 313 14.47 -6.90 -10.82
N TRP A 314 15.15 -8.05 -10.88
CA TRP A 314 15.44 -8.73 -12.14
C TRP A 314 14.19 -9.33 -12.80
N GLN A 315 13.29 -9.91 -12.01
CA GLN A 315 12.01 -10.39 -12.53
C GLN A 315 11.17 -9.25 -13.08
N CYS A 316 11.09 -8.13 -12.36
CA CYS A 316 10.34 -6.96 -12.81
C CYS A 316 10.98 -6.33 -14.06
N TYR A 317 12.32 -6.26 -14.12
CA TYR A 317 13.06 -5.83 -15.31
C TYR A 317 12.74 -6.69 -16.53
N ILE A 318 12.92 -8.02 -16.41
CA ILE A 318 12.66 -8.96 -17.51
C ILE A 318 11.20 -8.86 -17.97
N HIS A 319 10.25 -8.79 -17.03
CA HIS A 319 8.84 -8.66 -17.37
C HIS A 319 8.55 -7.35 -18.11
N THR A 320 9.08 -6.23 -17.62
CA THR A 320 8.90 -4.91 -18.24
C THR A 320 9.47 -4.91 -19.67
N GLU A 321 10.69 -5.43 -19.86
CA GLU A 321 11.34 -5.50 -21.17
C GLU A 321 10.57 -6.39 -22.16
N LEU A 322 10.14 -7.59 -21.73
CA LEU A 322 9.36 -8.50 -22.57
C LEU A 322 7.99 -7.93 -22.92
N TYR A 323 7.32 -7.30 -21.97
CA TYR A 323 6.02 -6.69 -22.21
C TYR A 323 6.07 -5.58 -23.25
N LEU A 324 7.09 -4.72 -23.17
CA LEU A 324 7.31 -3.68 -24.18
C LEU A 324 7.57 -4.27 -25.58
N GLN A 325 7.99 -5.53 -25.68
CA GLN A 325 8.14 -6.23 -26.97
C GLN A 325 6.80 -6.79 -27.48
N ASP A 326 5.98 -7.41 -26.63
CA ASP A 326 4.77 -8.13 -27.03
C ASP A 326 3.62 -7.20 -27.49
N TRP A 327 3.43 -6.04 -26.84
CA TRP A 327 2.29 -5.15 -27.14
C TRP A 327 2.30 -4.62 -28.59
N TYR A 328 3.47 -4.56 -29.23
CA TYR A 328 3.62 -3.97 -30.56
C TYR A 328 3.59 -4.95 -31.73
N GLY A 329 3.39 -6.25 -31.48
CA GLY A 329 3.10 -7.26 -32.52
C GLY A 329 4.11 -7.33 -33.67
N ARG A 330 5.32 -6.80 -33.47
CA ARG A 330 6.38 -6.71 -34.48
C ARG A 330 7.67 -7.25 -33.85
N PRO A 331 8.32 -8.27 -34.44
CA PRO A 331 9.63 -8.71 -34.00
C PRO A 331 10.63 -7.57 -34.25
N PHE A 332 11.00 -6.83 -33.19
CA PHE A 332 11.67 -5.54 -33.34
C PHE A 332 13.18 -5.65 -33.08
N TYR A 333 13.97 -5.41 -34.13
CA TYR A 333 15.40 -5.07 -34.08
C TYR A 333 15.66 -3.62 -33.62
N ALA A 334 14.68 -2.97 -33.00
CA ALA A 334 14.71 -1.57 -32.57
C ALA A 334 13.70 -1.31 -31.42
N SER A 335 13.57 -2.26 -30.48
CA SER A 335 13.06 -1.89 -29.16
C SER A 335 13.99 -0.79 -28.66
N ILE A 336 13.45 0.40 -28.44
CA ILE A 336 14.21 1.47 -27.81
C ILE A 336 14.55 0.92 -26.42
N PRO A 337 15.82 0.58 -26.13
CA PRO A 337 16.15 -0.23 -24.97
C PRO A 337 15.89 0.61 -23.71
N LEU A 338 14.78 0.41 -23.00
CA LEU A 338 14.44 1.20 -21.81
C LEU A 338 15.66 1.20 -20.86
N ASN A 339 16.13 2.38 -20.46
CA ASN A 339 17.18 2.43 -19.44
C ASN A 339 16.55 2.16 -18.08
N TYR A 340 16.27 0.90 -17.80
CA TYR A 340 15.51 0.49 -16.63
C TYR A 340 16.21 0.89 -15.31
N SER A 341 17.53 0.96 -15.27
CA SER A 341 18.26 1.43 -14.09
C SER A 341 18.04 2.92 -13.80
N ARG A 342 17.80 3.74 -14.84
CA ARG A 342 17.49 5.17 -14.69
C ARG A 342 15.99 5.41 -14.51
N ASP A 343 15.19 4.72 -15.31
CA ASP A 343 13.78 5.04 -15.53
C ASP A 343 12.82 4.13 -14.76
N GLY A 344 13.26 2.90 -14.43
CA GLY A 344 12.52 1.88 -13.70
C GLY A 344 12.39 2.20 -12.21
N THR A 345 11.60 3.21 -11.89
CA THR A 345 11.33 3.66 -10.51
C THR A 345 10.11 2.97 -9.89
N TRP A 346 9.76 1.81 -10.42
CA TRP A 346 8.65 1.00 -9.96
C TRP A 346 9.13 -0.38 -9.53
N ALA A 347 8.31 -1.06 -8.73
CA ALA A 347 8.44 -2.50 -8.54
C ALA A 347 7.23 -3.21 -9.11
N CYS A 348 7.37 -4.50 -9.31
CA CYS A 348 6.32 -5.35 -9.81
C CYS A 348 5.79 -6.25 -8.71
N THR A 349 4.50 -6.53 -8.69
CA THR A 349 3.91 -7.56 -7.84
C THR A 349 3.06 -8.53 -8.66
N THR A 350 2.93 -9.76 -8.20
CA THR A 350 2.04 -10.78 -8.77
C THR A 350 1.06 -11.27 -7.72
N PHE A 351 0.17 -12.18 -8.10
CA PHE A 351 -0.73 -12.83 -7.16
C PHE A 351 -0.02 -13.47 -5.94
N PHE A 352 -0.71 -13.49 -4.80
CA PHE A 352 -0.28 -14.14 -3.58
C PHE A 352 -1.06 -15.44 -3.34
N GLY A 353 -0.40 -16.59 -3.47
CA GLY A 353 -1.03 -17.89 -3.27
C GLY A 353 -2.26 -18.10 -4.17
N LYS A 354 -3.41 -18.38 -3.54
CA LYS A 354 -4.70 -18.52 -4.22
C LYS A 354 -5.45 -17.20 -4.34
N GLU A 355 -4.99 -16.13 -3.68
CA GLU A 355 -5.61 -14.82 -3.77
C GLU A 355 -5.29 -14.17 -5.12
N ARG A 356 -6.36 -13.82 -5.83
CA ARG A 356 -6.36 -13.25 -7.18
C ARG A 356 -6.85 -11.81 -7.18
N ALA A 357 -6.42 -11.02 -6.20
CA ALA A 357 -6.74 -9.59 -6.16
C ALA A 357 -5.96 -8.83 -7.23
N ILE A 358 -6.65 -7.92 -7.91
CA ILE A 358 -6.07 -6.93 -8.83
C ILE A 358 -6.62 -5.54 -8.48
N THR A 359 -5.77 -4.52 -8.59
CA THR A 359 -6.14 -3.11 -8.50
C THR A 359 -6.96 -2.68 -9.72
N GLY A 360 -8.04 -1.93 -9.49
CA GLY A 360 -8.86 -1.35 -10.55
C GLY A 360 -8.68 0.17 -10.69
N PRO A 361 -9.28 0.77 -11.73
CA PRO A 361 -9.49 2.22 -11.79
C PRO A 361 -10.03 2.77 -10.46
N GLY A 362 -9.35 3.77 -9.90
CA GLY A 362 -9.65 4.34 -8.57
C GLY A 362 -8.65 3.94 -7.48
N ASP A 363 -7.97 2.79 -7.62
CA ASP A 363 -6.93 2.37 -6.67
C ASP A 363 -5.59 3.09 -6.89
N SER A 364 -5.35 3.59 -8.11
CA SER A 364 -4.16 4.35 -8.48
C SER A 364 -3.83 5.45 -7.46
N GLY A 365 -2.55 5.56 -7.10
CA GLY A 365 -2.07 6.47 -6.06
C GLY A 365 -2.35 6.00 -4.63
N GLY A 366 -3.12 4.93 -4.43
CA GLY A 366 -3.34 4.34 -3.11
C GLY A 366 -2.05 3.77 -2.50
N PRO A 367 -1.85 3.82 -1.18
CA PRO A 367 -0.67 3.29 -0.51
C PRO A 367 -0.57 1.78 -0.61
N VAL A 368 0.66 1.30 -0.80
CA VAL A 368 1.02 -0.12 -0.75
C VAL A 368 1.98 -0.33 0.41
N SER A 369 1.67 -1.32 1.25
CA SER A 369 2.51 -1.69 2.41
C SER A 369 3.12 -3.07 2.22
N CYS A 370 4.44 -3.19 2.17
CA CYS A 370 5.13 -4.46 1.94
C CYS A 370 5.92 -4.87 3.19
N GLY A 371 5.66 -6.07 3.72
CA GLY A 371 6.27 -6.51 4.99
C GLY A 371 5.96 -5.57 6.16
N GLY A 372 4.76 -4.98 6.16
CA GLY A 372 4.27 -4.08 7.21
C GLY A 372 4.77 -2.63 7.12
N VAL A 373 5.54 -2.26 6.10
CA VAL A 373 6.03 -0.88 5.92
C VAL A 373 5.43 -0.23 4.68
N TYR A 374 5.08 1.07 4.79
CA TYR A 374 4.68 1.88 3.65
C TYR A 374 5.80 1.91 2.60
N PHE A 375 5.54 1.34 1.43
CA PHE A 375 6.58 0.93 0.47
C PHE A 375 6.43 1.62 -0.89
N GLY A 376 5.20 1.95 -1.28
CA GLY A 376 4.92 2.52 -2.57
C GLY A 376 3.48 2.98 -2.72
N LEU A 377 3.14 3.36 -3.94
CA LEU A 377 1.82 3.75 -4.37
C LEU A 377 1.39 2.83 -5.52
N VAL A 378 0.10 2.54 -5.63
CA VAL A 378 -0.45 1.85 -6.80
C VAL A 378 -0.21 2.71 -8.04
N GLN A 379 0.39 2.15 -9.08
CA GLN A 379 0.66 2.86 -10.32
C GLN A 379 -0.25 2.35 -11.44
N SER A 380 -0.09 1.09 -11.83
CA SER A 380 -0.86 0.49 -12.90
C SER A 380 -0.92 -1.02 -12.75
N SER A 381 -1.90 -1.64 -13.37
CA SER A 381 -2.04 -3.10 -13.44
C SER A 381 -1.96 -3.56 -14.88
N GLN A 382 -1.33 -4.70 -15.09
CA GLN A 382 -1.27 -5.40 -16.35
C GLN A 382 -1.64 -6.86 -16.13
N GLY A 383 -2.73 -7.30 -16.72
CA GLY A 383 -3.17 -8.67 -16.63
C GLY A 383 -4.47 -8.88 -17.37
N ASP A 384 -4.69 -10.10 -17.83
CA ASP A 384 -5.99 -10.50 -18.34
C ASP A 384 -6.90 -10.77 -17.13
N PHE A 385 -7.84 -9.84 -16.88
CA PHE A 385 -8.85 -9.95 -15.83
C PHE A 385 -9.72 -11.21 -15.94
N ILE A 386 -9.72 -11.86 -17.13
CA ILE A 386 -10.58 -12.99 -17.48
C ILE A 386 -9.80 -14.31 -17.44
N SER A 387 -8.48 -14.26 -17.64
CA SER A 387 -7.64 -15.44 -17.64
C SER A 387 -7.31 -15.89 -16.22
N GLU A 388 -7.66 -17.13 -15.87
CA GLU A 388 -7.14 -17.80 -14.66
C GLU A 388 -5.59 -18.03 -14.72
N SER A 389 -4.92 -17.59 -15.79
CA SER A 389 -3.46 -17.69 -15.90
C SER A 389 -2.77 -16.89 -14.79
N SER A 390 -1.61 -17.38 -14.40
CA SER A 390 -0.76 -16.89 -13.30
C SER A 390 -0.21 -15.46 -13.48
N ASP A 391 -0.56 -14.78 -14.56
CA ASP A 391 0.30 -13.74 -15.15
C ASP A 391 -0.26 -12.33 -14.97
N SER A 392 -0.88 -12.05 -13.82
CA SER A 392 -1.17 -10.67 -13.42
C SER A 392 0.08 -10.03 -12.81
N TRP A 393 0.48 -8.91 -13.39
CA TRP A 393 1.57 -8.05 -12.93
C TRP A 393 1.01 -6.68 -12.57
N GLU A 394 1.42 -6.16 -11.43
CA GLU A 394 1.06 -4.81 -11.01
C GLU A 394 2.30 -4.01 -10.74
N TYR A 395 2.26 -2.75 -11.13
CA TYR A 395 3.33 -1.79 -10.96
C TYR A 395 3.01 -0.91 -9.75
N ILE A 396 4.02 -0.72 -8.91
CA ILE A 396 3.96 0.19 -7.77
C ILE A 396 5.03 1.26 -7.90
N ALA A 397 4.65 2.52 -7.75
CA ALA A 397 5.59 3.63 -7.69
C ALA A 397 6.28 3.58 -6.32
N LEU A 398 7.61 3.45 -6.32
CA LEU A 398 8.36 3.21 -5.08
C LEU A 398 8.70 4.52 -4.37
N ILE A 399 8.39 4.61 -3.06
CA ILE A 399 8.71 5.82 -2.27
C ILE A 399 10.22 6.07 -2.14
N ALA A 400 11.05 5.05 -2.39
CA ALA A 400 12.50 5.19 -2.43
C ALA A 400 12.99 6.17 -3.52
N PHE A 401 12.17 6.43 -4.54
CA PHE A 401 12.45 7.42 -5.60
C PHE A 401 11.79 8.79 -5.32
N ALA A 402 11.12 8.95 -4.18
CA ALA A 402 10.69 10.23 -3.61
C ALA A 402 11.14 10.29 -2.13
N ILE A 403 12.41 9.95 -1.92
CA ILE A 403 12.94 9.70 -0.58
C ILE A 403 12.98 10.96 0.27
N PHE A 404 13.18 12.13 -0.34
CA PHE A 404 13.21 13.39 0.38
C PHE A 404 11.84 13.69 1.00
N GLU A 405 10.77 13.58 0.22
CA GLU A 405 9.42 13.86 0.71
C GLU A 405 8.94 12.79 1.69
N ASN A 406 9.52 11.58 1.65
CA ASN A 406 9.11 10.48 2.51
C ASN A 406 9.94 10.34 3.79
N ALA A 407 11.21 10.73 3.76
CA ALA A 407 12.12 10.55 4.89
C ALA A 407 11.84 11.54 6.02
N ALA A 408 12.00 11.06 7.25
CA ALA A 408 11.82 11.83 8.46
C ALA A 408 12.64 13.11 8.39
N GLU A 409 13.92 13.03 7.98
CA GLU A 409 14.91 14.11 7.91
C GLU A 409 14.43 15.34 7.16
N TYR A 410 13.57 15.18 6.16
CA TYR A 410 13.16 16.27 5.29
C TYR A 410 11.65 16.54 5.32
N ARG A 411 10.84 15.75 6.03
CA ARG A 411 9.39 15.93 6.09
C ARG A 411 9.00 17.32 6.61
N GLU A 412 9.62 17.77 7.70
CA GLU A 412 9.37 19.11 8.27
C GLU A 412 9.84 20.23 7.33
N ALA A 413 11.00 20.05 6.69
CA ALA A 413 11.52 21.02 5.73
C ALA A 413 10.62 21.14 4.49
N MET A 414 10.07 20.01 4.02
CA MET A 414 9.07 19.95 2.97
C MET A 414 7.80 20.70 3.40
N GLU A 415 7.26 20.41 4.58
CA GLU A 415 6.08 21.13 5.10
C GLU A 415 6.28 22.64 5.16
N HIS A 416 7.43 23.08 5.67
CA HIS A 416 7.77 24.50 5.72
C HIS A 416 7.90 25.13 4.34
N HIS A 417 8.53 24.45 3.38
CA HIS A 417 8.61 24.95 2.00
C HIS A 417 7.21 25.04 1.37
N LEU A 418 6.36 24.06 1.64
CA LEU A 418 4.98 24.04 1.16
C LEU A 418 4.10 25.03 1.91
N TRP A 419 4.44 25.49 3.12
CA TRP A 419 3.67 26.48 3.85
C TRP A 419 3.45 27.75 3.03
N ALA A 420 4.45 28.21 2.26
CA ALA A 420 4.29 29.36 1.38
C ALA A 420 3.16 29.20 0.35
N ILE A 421 2.73 27.96 0.08
CA ILE A 421 1.65 27.63 -0.84
C ILE A 421 0.30 27.62 -0.12
N TRP A 422 0.20 27.07 1.09
CA TRP A 422 -1.07 26.83 1.79
C TRP A 422 -1.34 27.69 3.02
N GLY A 423 -0.30 28.21 3.66
CA GLY A 423 -0.41 29.16 4.75
C GLY A 423 -1.21 30.39 4.35
N ARG A 424 -1.90 30.98 5.32
CA ARG A 424 -2.48 32.32 5.14
C ARG A 424 -1.41 33.39 5.40
N PRO A 425 -1.50 34.55 4.74
CA PRO A 425 -0.51 35.63 4.95
C PRO A 425 -0.42 36.12 6.41
N ASP A 426 -1.48 35.93 7.18
CA ASP A 426 -1.65 36.31 8.58
C ASP A 426 -1.28 35.20 9.57
N GLU A 427 -1.10 33.96 9.11
CA GLU A 427 -0.70 32.84 9.96
C GLU A 427 0.84 32.76 10.05
N PRO A 428 1.42 32.56 11.24
CA PRO A 428 2.85 32.38 11.38
C PRO A 428 3.28 31.11 10.64
N VAL A 429 4.39 31.20 9.90
CA VAL A 429 5.01 30.02 9.29
C VAL A 429 5.31 29.01 10.41
N PRO A 430 4.89 27.73 10.29
CA PRO A 430 5.22 26.68 11.24
C PRO A 430 6.73 26.71 11.43
N GLY A 431 7.17 26.81 12.68
CA GLY A 431 8.59 26.78 12.98
C GLY A 431 9.18 25.48 12.43
N VAL A 432 10.22 25.58 11.59
CA VAL A 432 11.06 24.41 11.31
C VAL A 432 11.75 24.10 12.63
N LEU A 433 11.40 22.99 13.27
CA LEU A 433 12.17 22.55 14.41
C LEU A 433 13.57 22.23 13.90
N GLY A 434 14.56 23.00 14.36
CA GLY A 434 15.94 22.69 14.06
C GLY A 434 16.24 21.31 14.62
N ARG A 435 16.53 20.32 13.77
CA ARG A 435 16.91 18.97 14.26
C ARG A 435 18.23 18.94 15.03
N SER A 436 19.01 20.03 14.99
CA SER A 436 20.11 20.26 15.92
C SER A 436 19.65 20.48 17.37
N THR A 437 18.36 20.74 17.60
CA THR A 437 17.77 21.01 18.92
C THR A 437 16.82 19.92 19.41
N ILE A 438 16.35 19.00 18.55
CA ILE A 438 15.53 17.86 18.97
C ILE A 438 16.45 16.72 19.37
N ASP A 439 16.41 16.33 20.65
CA ASP A 439 17.02 15.10 21.12
C ASP A 439 16.22 13.90 20.55
N PRO A 440 16.80 13.06 19.68
CA PRO A 440 16.09 11.93 19.07
C PRO A 440 15.67 10.86 20.08
N PHE A 441 16.19 10.91 21.31
CA PHE A 441 15.82 9.98 22.36
C PHE A 441 14.67 10.49 23.23
N HIS A 442 14.36 11.79 23.21
CA HIS A 442 13.32 12.44 24.04
C HIS A 442 12.41 13.39 23.22
N PRO A 443 11.68 12.88 22.20
CA PRO A 443 10.82 13.72 21.36
C PRO A 443 9.69 14.41 22.14
N ASP A 444 9.20 13.78 23.21
CA ASP A 444 8.07 14.23 24.03
C ASP A 444 8.34 15.56 24.76
N ALA A 445 9.62 15.88 25.02
CA ALA A 445 10.03 17.08 25.75
C ALA A 445 9.78 18.39 24.96
N PHE A 446 9.62 18.31 23.64
CA PHE A 446 9.42 19.48 22.78
C PHE A 446 7.96 19.71 22.37
N TYR A 447 7.15 18.64 22.29
CA TYR A 447 5.72 18.79 21.97
C TYR A 447 4.89 19.33 23.14
N SER A 448 5.40 19.30 24.37
CA SER A 448 4.70 19.85 25.55
C SER A 448 4.81 21.37 25.72
N THR A 449 5.65 22.04 24.92
CA THR A 449 5.88 23.50 25.05
C THR A 449 5.12 24.34 24.02
N VAL A 450 4.34 23.73 23.13
CA VAL A 450 3.38 24.48 22.31
C VAL A 450 2.22 24.85 23.22
N VAL A 451 2.33 26.03 23.85
CA VAL A 451 1.25 26.62 24.65
C VAL A 451 0.03 26.76 23.73
N PRO A 452 -1.17 26.28 24.12
CA PRO A 452 -2.38 26.52 23.35
C PRO A 452 -2.54 28.02 23.09
N PHE A 453 -2.80 28.39 21.84
CA PHE A 453 -2.90 29.77 21.36
C PHE A 453 -4.04 30.60 22.01
N ASP A 454 -4.77 30.03 22.97
CA ASP A 454 -5.91 30.63 23.66
C ASP A 454 -5.57 31.22 25.05
N GLN A 455 -4.30 31.50 25.34
CA GLN A 455 -3.86 32.12 26.60
C GLN A 455 -2.97 33.36 26.44
N GLU A 456 -3.38 34.32 25.59
CA GLU A 456 -2.96 35.73 25.70
C GLU A 456 -4.14 36.70 25.67
#